data_AF-A0A4V6KQQ0-F1
#
_entry.id   AF-A0A4V6KQQ0-F1
#
_cell.length_a   1.000
_cell.length_b   1.000
_cell.length_c   1.000
_cell.angle_alpha   90.00
_cell.angle_beta   90.00
_cell.angle_gamma   90.00
#
_symmetry.space_group_name_H-M   'P 1'
#
loop_
_entity.id
_entity.type
_entity.pdbx_description
1 polymer ?
#
loop_
_entity_poly.entity_id
_entity_poly.type
_entity_poly.pdbx_seq_one_letter_code
_entity_poly.pdbx_strand_id
1 'polypeptide(L)'
;MNWNITLLIAPLLLSMCGILFSPQLAMACTRAVYHGEDNLVITGRTMDWKEQLHSDLWIFPQGMERSGNAGSNSIKWTSKYGSVVTSAYGVATTDGMNEKGLVAQYAVVG
;
A
#
# COMPACT_ATOMS: atom_id res chain seq x y z
N MET A 1 50.72 -9.52 26.42
CA MET A 1 50.27 -8.11 26.28
C MET A 1 49.01 -7.93 25.43
N ASN A 2 48.55 -8.90 24.62
CA ASN A 2 47.41 -8.67 23.71
C ASN A 2 46.02 -8.98 24.29
N TRP A 3 45.91 -9.69 25.43
CA TRP A 3 44.61 -10.08 25.99
C TRP A 3 43.76 -8.91 26.50
N ASN A 4 44.39 -7.88 27.08
CA ASN A 4 43.66 -6.69 27.53
C ASN A 4 43.08 -5.91 26.35
N ILE A 5 43.75 -5.94 25.19
CA ILE A 5 43.29 -5.32 23.95
C ILE A 5 42.12 -6.13 23.37
N THR A 6 42.20 -7.47 23.35
CA THR A 6 41.09 -8.32 22.88
C THR A 6 39.83 -8.20 23.73
N LEU A 7 39.96 -8.09 25.06
CA LEU A 7 38.84 -7.94 25.99
C LEU A 7 38.12 -6.58 25.87
N LEU A 8 38.80 -5.54 25.38
CA LEU A 8 38.21 -4.22 25.13
C LEU A 8 37.56 -4.11 23.74
N ILE A 9 38.11 -4.78 22.73
CA ILE A 9 37.64 -4.68 21.34
C ILE A 9 36.44 -5.60 21.05
N ALA A 10 36.39 -6.80 21.65
CA ALA A 10 35.32 -7.77 21.42
C ALA A 10 33.90 -7.24 21.77
N PRO A 11 33.64 -6.60 22.92
CA PRO A 11 32.31 -6.04 23.22
C PRO A 11 31.98 -4.82 22.34
N LEU A 12 33.00 -4.07 21.91
CA LEU A 12 32.84 -2.94 21.00
C LEU A 12 32.39 -3.42 19.61
N LEU A 13 33.01 -4.48 19.09
CA LEU A 13 32.61 -5.15 17.84
C LEU A 13 31.23 -5.78 17.94
N LEU A 14 30.91 -6.45 19.06
CA LEU A 14 29.59 -7.04 19.27
C LEU A 14 28.48 -5.98 19.30
N SER A 15 28.73 -4.86 20.00
CA SER A 15 27.81 -3.72 20.06
C SER A 15 27.65 -3.05 18.69
N MET A 16 28.72 -2.96 17.90
CA MET A 16 28.68 -2.37 16.56
C MET A 16 27.92 -3.25 15.56
N CYS A 17 28.06 -4.58 15.66
CA CYS A 17 27.20 -5.54 14.93
C CYS A 17 25.72 -5.39 15.32
N GLY A 18 25.41 -5.25 16.62
CA GLY A 18 24.02 -5.11 17.09
C GLY A 18 23.30 -3.90 16.49
N ILE A 19 24.02 -2.81 16.21
CA ILE A 19 23.46 -1.60 15.57
C ILE A 19 23.20 -1.82 14.07
N LEU A 20 24.08 -2.54 13.37
CA LEU A 20 23.95 -2.84 11.93
C LEU A 20 22.82 -3.85 11.61
N PHE A 21 22.41 -4.65 12.60
CA PHE A 21 21.35 -5.66 12.46
C PHE A 21 20.04 -5.29 13.16
N SER A 22 19.85 -4.01 13.51
CA SER A 22 18.55 -3.56 14.04
C SER A 22 17.47 -3.68 12.95
N PRO A 23 16.28 -4.25 13.26
CA PRO A 23 15.26 -4.46 12.24
C PRO A 23 14.72 -3.12 11.75
N GLN A 24 14.88 -2.81 10.46
CA GLN A 24 14.14 -1.72 9.83
C GLN A 24 12.65 -2.07 9.80
N LEU A 25 11.84 -1.37 10.60
CA LEU A 25 10.38 -1.37 10.45
C LEU A 25 10.03 -0.74 9.09
N ALA A 26 9.77 -1.56 8.07
CA ALA A 26 9.26 -1.11 6.78
C ALA A 26 7.73 -1.03 6.81
N MET A 27 7.21 -0.01 7.50
CA MET A 27 5.78 0.34 7.43
C MET A 27 5.53 1.12 6.13
N ALA A 28 5.00 0.45 5.10
CA ALA A 28 4.63 1.05 3.83
C ALA A 28 3.11 1.29 3.75
N CYS A 29 2.69 2.25 2.91
CA CYS A 29 1.30 2.66 2.67
C CYS A 29 0.54 3.05 3.94
N THR A 30 0.25 4.33 4.11
CA THR A 30 -0.61 4.80 5.21
C THR A 30 -2.02 5.06 4.70
N ARG A 31 -3.04 4.67 5.48
CA ARG A 31 -4.44 5.05 5.26
C ARG A 31 -5.02 5.62 6.54
N ALA A 32 -5.70 6.75 6.44
CA ALA A 32 -6.40 7.39 7.54
C ALA A 32 -7.82 7.79 7.14
N VAL A 33 -8.74 7.74 8.11
CA VAL A 33 -10.10 8.24 7.97
C VAL A 33 -10.30 9.34 9.00
N TYR A 34 -10.65 10.52 8.53
CA TYR A 34 -11.02 11.66 9.36
C TYR A 34 -12.54 11.73 9.48
N HIS A 35 -13.02 11.82 10.71
CA HIS A 35 -14.42 12.06 11.05
C HIS A 35 -14.53 13.49 11.58
N GLY A 36 -15.16 14.37 10.80
CA GLY A 36 -15.41 15.77 11.16
C GLY A 36 -16.84 16.01 11.64
N GLU A 37 -17.17 17.28 11.81
CA GLU A 37 -18.54 17.74 12.11
C GLU A 37 -19.47 17.52 10.89
N ASP A 38 -20.79 17.63 11.11
CA ASP A 38 -21.81 17.54 10.05
C ASP A 38 -21.75 16.28 9.17
N ASN A 39 -21.36 15.15 9.76
CA ASN A 39 -21.15 13.86 9.07
C ASN A 39 -20.07 13.89 7.98
N LEU A 40 -19.13 14.83 8.03
CA LEU A 40 -17.98 14.86 7.14
C LEU A 40 -17.08 13.66 7.38
N VAL A 41 -16.87 12.84 6.35
CA VAL A 41 -15.93 11.73 6.37
C VAL A 41 -14.94 11.91 5.22
N ILE A 42 -13.66 12.04 5.54
CA ILE A 42 -12.57 12.17 4.56
C ILE A 42 -11.66 10.96 4.71
N THR A 43 -11.36 10.31 3.60
CA THR A 43 -10.35 9.22 3.59
C THR A 43 -9.14 9.68 2.79
N GLY A 44 -7.96 9.55 3.39
CA GLY A 44 -6.68 9.82 2.73
C GLY A 44 -5.76 8.61 2.75
N ARG A 45 -4.92 8.48 1.74
CA ARG A 45 -3.81 7.52 1.74
C ARG A 45 -2.51 8.07 1.16
N THR A 46 -1.42 7.42 1.52
CA THR A 46 -0.15 7.46 0.82
C THR A 46 0.09 6.12 0.10
N MET A 47 0.75 6.18 -1.05
CA MET A 47 1.16 4.99 -1.81
C MET A 47 2.67 4.96 -1.85
N ASP A 48 3.25 4.08 -1.04
CA ASP A 48 4.70 3.91 -0.95
C ASP A 48 5.09 2.64 -1.74
N TRP A 49 5.85 2.82 -2.80
CA TRP A 49 6.37 1.75 -3.63
C TRP A 49 7.81 2.05 -4.02
N LYS A 50 8.63 1.01 -4.17
CA LYS A 50 10.07 1.16 -4.43
C LYS A 50 10.36 1.79 -5.79
N GLU A 51 9.47 1.60 -6.75
CA GLU A 51 9.62 2.04 -8.13
C GLU A 51 8.43 2.89 -8.58
N GLN A 52 8.51 3.49 -9.76
CA GLN A 52 7.39 4.24 -10.31
C GLN A 52 6.26 3.28 -10.74
N LEU A 53 5.06 3.49 -10.20
CA LEU A 53 3.88 2.67 -10.49
C LEU A 53 3.23 2.99 -11.85
N HIS A 54 3.64 4.07 -12.52
CA HIS A 54 3.01 4.57 -13.76
C HIS A 54 1.49 4.69 -13.58
N SER A 55 1.09 5.48 -12.58
CA SER A 55 -0.31 5.59 -12.16
C SER A 55 -1.11 6.52 -13.07
N ASP A 56 -2.30 6.07 -13.48
CA ASP A 56 -3.27 6.85 -14.26
C ASP A 56 -4.61 6.93 -13.53
N LEU A 57 -5.39 7.98 -13.82
CA LEU A 57 -6.77 8.10 -13.37
C LEU A 57 -7.73 7.59 -14.45
N TRP A 58 -8.70 6.78 -14.02
CA TRP A 58 -9.72 6.21 -14.90
C TRP A 58 -11.12 6.51 -14.39
N ILE A 59 -12.00 6.87 -15.32
CA ILE A 59 -13.43 6.98 -15.08
C ILE A 59 -14.11 5.76 -15.67
N PHE A 60 -14.90 5.09 -14.85
CA PHE A 60 -15.58 3.86 -15.19
C PHE A 60 -17.09 4.05 -14.97
N PRO A 61 -17.93 4.06 -16.02
CA PRO A 61 -19.36 4.19 -15.87
C PRO A 61 -20.00 2.95 -15.22
N GLN A 62 -21.20 3.12 -14.66
CA GLN A 62 -22.04 1.99 -14.25
C GLN A 62 -22.49 1.16 -15.46
N GLY A 63 -22.85 -0.10 -15.24
CA GLY A 63 -23.35 -1.01 -16.27
C GLY A 63 -22.27 -1.73 -17.07
N MET A 64 -21.00 -1.58 -16.73
CA MET A 64 -19.92 -2.28 -17.43
C MET A 64 -19.82 -3.74 -17.00
N GLU A 65 -19.76 -4.63 -17.98
CA GLU A 65 -19.43 -6.04 -17.75
C GLU A 65 -17.93 -6.21 -17.45
N ARG A 66 -17.62 -7.03 -16.44
CA ARG A 66 -16.26 -7.30 -15.98
C ARG A 66 -16.09 -8.79 -15.70
N SER A 67 -14.86 -9.25 -15.86
CA SER A 67 -14.41 -10.61 -15.55
C SER A 67 -13.22 -10.52 -14.61
N GLY A 68 -13.17 -11.42 -13.63
CA GLY A 68 -12.04 -11.54 -12.70
C GLY A 68 -10.76 -12.05 -13.34
N ASN A 69 -10.84 -12.56 -14.58
CA ASN A 69 -9.69 -13.02 -15.37
C ASN A 69 -8.75 -13.99 -14.64
N ALA A 70 -9.32 -14.85 -13.80
CA ALA A 70 -8.66 -15.87 -12.99
C ALA A 70 -8.81 -17.30 -13.57
N GLY A 71 -9.06 -17.43 -14.88
CA GLY A 71 -9.27 -18.72 -15.56
C GLY A 71 -10.75 -19.13 -15.69
N SER A 72 -11.00 -20.45 -15.83
CA SER A 72 -12.33 -21.01 -16.18
C SER A 72 -13.44 -20.66 -15.20
N ASN A 73 -13.11 -20.48 -13.91
CA ASN A 73 -14.06 -20.14 -12.85
C ASN A 73 -14.00 -18.67 -12.45
N SER A 74 -13.62 -17.79 -13.38
CA SER A 74 -13.61 -16.34 -13.14
C SER A 74 -15.01 -15.85 -12.80
N ILE A 75 -15.12 -15.12 -11.69
CA ILE A 75 -16.34 -14.38 -11.35
C ILE A 75 -16.56 -13.32 -12.43
N LYS A 76 -17.81 -13.19 -12.88
CA LYS A 76 -18.26 -12.14 -13.79
C LYS A 76 -19.27 -11.27 -13.07
N TRP A 77 -19.24 -9.98 -13.32
CA TRP A 77 -20.19 -9.04 -12.74
C TRP A 77 -20.42 -7.86 -13.68
N THR A 78 -21.52 -7.17 -13.46
CA THR A 78 -21.83 -5.89 -14.10
C THR A 78 -21.71 -4.80 -13.04
N SER A 79 -20.99 -3.71 -13.32
CA SER A 79 -20.79 -2.63 -12.35
C SER A 79 -22.13 -1.99 -11.99
N LYS A 80 -22.49 -1.98 -10.70
CA LYS A 80 -23.71 -1.31 -10.24
C LYS A 80 -23.55 0.21 -10.15
N TYR A 81 -22.33 0.67 -9.91
CA TYR A 81 -21.99 2.07 -9.67
C TYR A 81 -20.83 2.49 -10.55
N GLY A 82 -20.84 3.75 -10.99
CA GLY A 82 -19.69 4.39 -11.60
C GLY A 82 -18.60 4.67 -10.57
N SER A 83 -17.35 4.71 -11.02
CA SER A 83 -16.19 4.92 -10.16
C SER A 83 -15.08 5.72 -10.83
N VAL A 84 -14.34 6.47 -10.02
CA VAL A 84 -13.03 7.02 -10.39
C VAL A 84 -11.97 6.23 -9.64
N VAL A 85 -10.95 5.76 -10.35
CA VAL A 85 -9.91 4.89 -9.78
C VAL A 85 -8.51 5.30 -10.22
N THR A 86 -7.52 4.94 -9.42
CA THR A 86 -6.09 5.06 -9.75
C THR A 86 -5.53 3.69 -10.10
N SER A 87 -4.97 3.56 -11.30
CA SER A 87 -4.32 2.32 -11.75
C SER A 87 -2.86 2.22 -11.28
N ALA A 88 -2.33 1.00 -11.27
CA ALA A 88 -0.90 0.72 -11.29
C ALA A 88 -0.57 -0.03 -12.58
N TYR A 89 0.42 0.47 -13.31
CA TYR A 89 0.92 -0.06 -14.58
C TYR A 89 -0.18 -0.28 -15.64
N GLY A 90 -1.31 0.43 -15.54
CA GLY A 90 -2.47 0.24 -16.42
C GLY A 90 -3.19 -1.12 -16.29
N VAL A 91 -2.80 -1.99 -15.36
CA VAL A 91 -3.33 -3.37 -15.26
C VAL A 91 -4.11 -3.65 -13.98
N ALA A 92 -3.85 -2.91 -12.91
CA ALA A 92 -4.48 -3.12 -11.61
C ALA A 92 -5.08 -1.83 -11.08
N THR A 93 -6.26 -1.90 -10.46
CA THR A 93 -6.82 -0.79 -9.68
C THR A 93 -6.26 -0.86 -8.26
N THR A 94 -5.66 0.23 -7.78
CA THR A 94 -5.05 0.29 -6.43
C THR A 94 -5.86 1.13 -5.44
N ASP A 95 -6.66 2.06 -5.93
CA ASP A 95 -7.49 2.97 -5.14
C ASP A 95 -8.63 3.51 -5.97
N GLY A 96 -9.68 3.98 -5.32
CA GLY A 96 -10.78 4.68 -5.97
C GLY A 96 -11.99 4.90 -5.06
N MET A 97 -12.92 5.66 -5.61
CA MET A 97 -14.21 5.98 -5.00
C MET A 97 -15.33 5.78 -6.01
N ASN A 98 -16.47 5.25 -5.56
CA ASN A 98 -17.66 5.17 -6.39
C ASN A 98 -18.59 6.37 -6.18
N GLU A 99 -19.60 6.51 -7.06
CA GLU A 99 -20.60 7.59 -6.99
C GLU A 99 -21.46 7.59 -5.71
N LYS A 100 -21.37 6.57 -4.86
CA LYS A 100 -22.04 6.48 -3.54
C LYS A 100 -21.11 6.81 -2.38
N GLY A 101 -19.89 7.29 -2.66
CA GLY A 101 -18.92 7.71 -1.67
C GLY A 101 -18.17 6.57 -0.99
N LEU A 102 -18.33 5.32 -1.45
CA LEU A 102 -17.54 4.19 -0.93
C LEU A 102 -16.13 4.27 -1.51
N VAL A 103 -15.14 4.32 -0.62
CA VAL A 103 -13.71 4.34 -0.97
C VAL A 103 -13.08 2.97 -0.70
N ALA A 104 -12.36 2.43 -1.68
CA ALA A 104 -11.64 1.17 -1.57
C ALA A 104 -10.16 1.37 -1.94
N GLN A 105 -9.26 0.92 -1.07
CA GLN A 105 -7.81 1.12 -1.20
C GLN A 105 -7.08 -0.18 -0.91
N TYR A 106 -6.18 -0.56 -1.81
CA TYR A 106 -5.24 -1.65 -1.59
C TYR A 106 -3.99 -1.10 -0.88
N ALA A 107 -3.66 -1.64 0.29
CA ALA A 107 -2.43 -1.34 1.00
C ALA A 107 -1.39 -2.44 0.74
N VAL A 108 -0.21 -2.05 0.27
CA VAL A 108 0.93 -2.96 0.19
C VAL A 108 1.56 -3.03 1.57
N VAL A 109 1.66 -4.24 2.13
CA VAL A 109 2.52 -4.50 3.29
C VAL A 109 3.89 -4.90 2.75
N GLY A 110 4.90 -4.08 3.02
CA GLY A 110 6.30 -4.33 2.65
C GLY A 110 7.02 -5.27 3.61
#